data_AF-A0A1V1NXC3-F1
#
_entry.id   AF-A0A1V1NXC3-F1
#
_cell.length_a   1.000
_cell.length_b   1.000
_cell.length_c   1.000
_cell.angle_alpha   90.00
_cell.angle_beta   90.00
_cell.angle_gamma   90.00
#
_symmetry.space_group_name_H-M   'P 1'
#
loop_
_entity.id
_entity.type
_entity.pdbx_description
1 polymer ?
#
loop_
_entity_poly.entity_id
_entity_poly.type
_entity_poly.pdbx_seq_one_letter_code
_entity_poly.pdbx_strand_id
1 'polypeptide(L)'
;MFKAIDINGQKEIIIIDDQWNKDSIEELRYRGQNNQLKCPVCDQPVLVKAGEVKQWHFAHRDTGSCPLRNESESVLRGRIILYRWLSKKYPGKVSLEKAISDVDLPRPLDCYIETDTEKKFAYWILESGFRSHGKIKNNLFGMTFIFK
;
A
#
# COMPACT_ATOMS: atom_id res chain seq x y z
N MET A 1 3.72 4.76 3.25
CA MET A 1 3.43 3.57 2.42
C MET A 1 4.02 2.32 3.03
N PHE A 2 3.39 1.17 2.80
CA PHE A 2 3.72 -0.11 3.42
C PHE A 2 4.14 -1.19 2.44
N LYS A 3 4.06 -0.92 1.13
CA LYS A 3 4.51 -1.84 0.08
C LYS A 3 5.65 -1.26 -0.76
N ALA A 4 6.69 -2.03 -1.05
CA ALA A 4 7.74 -1.67 -1.99
C ALA A 4 8.00 -2.81 -3.00
N ILE A 5 8.66 -2.50 -4.12
CA ILE A 5 9.17 -3.50 -5.06
C ILE A 5 10.68 -3.65 -4.88
N ASP A 6 11.13 -4.88 -4.64
CA ASP A 6 12.55 -5.23 -4.75
C ASP A 6 12.92 -5.38 -6.22
N ILE A 7 13.83 -4.56 -6.73
CA ILE A 7 14.21 -4.57 -8.14
C ILE A 7 15.05 -5.79 -8.51
N ASN A 8 15.78 -6.39 -7.56
CA ASN A 8 16.68 -7.50 -7.84
C ASN A 8 15.90 -8.80 -8.07
N GLY A 9 14.77 -8.96 -7.39
CA GLY A 9 13.89 -10.13 -7.49
C GLY A 9 12.54 -9.85 -8.13
N GLN A 10 12.26 -8.59 -8.52
CA GLN A 10 10.94 -8.11 -8.96
C GLN A 10 9.79 -8.56 -8.03
N LYS A 11 10.04 -8.51 -6.71
CA LYS A 11 9.12 -9.03 -5.69
C LYS A 11 8.48 -7.90 -4.90
N GLU A 12 7.18 -7.99 -4.67
CA GLU A 12 6.48 -7.12 -3.72
C GLU A 12 6.89 -7.45 -2.28
N ILE A 13 7.21 -6.41 -1.50
CA ILE A 13 7.54 -6.49 -0.08
C ILE A 13 6.51 -5.68 0.68
N ILE A 14 5.79 -6.34 1.59
CA ILE A 14 4.84 -5.71 2.51
C ILE A 14 5.47 -5.68 3.90
N ILE A 15 5.84 -4.49 4.38
CA ILE A 15 6.63 -4.34 5.61
C ILE A 15 5.80 -4.50 6.90
N ILE A 16 4.47 -4.53 6.77
CA ILE A 16 3.53 -4.70 7.88
C ILE A 16 3.08 -6.16 8.08
N ASP A 17 3.62 -7.09 7.29
CA ASP A 17 3.44 -8.53 7.49
C ASP A 17 4.22 -9.03 8.70
N ASP A 18 3.71 -10.05 9.38
CA ASP A 18 4.29 -10.56 10.63
C ASP A 18 5.56 -11.43 10.42
N GLN A 19 6.07 -11.52 9.19
CA GLN A 19 7.24 -12.36 8.83
C GLN A 19 8.60 -11.73 9.17
N TRP A 20 8.63 -10.45 9.55
CA TRP A 20 9.87 -9.69 9.70
C TRP A 20 10.46 -9.82 11.10
N ASN A 21 11.74 -10.20 11.17
CA ASN A 21 12.57 -10.13 12.37
C ASN A 21 13.68 -9.07 12.21
N LYS A 22 14.44 -8.83 13.28
CA LYS A 22 15.49 -7.79 13.29
C LYS A 22 16.49 -7.95 12.14
N ASP A 23 17.01 -9.15 11.91
CA ASP A 23 18.03 -9.41 10.89
C ASP A 23 17.48 -9.19 9.47
N SER A 24 16.27 -9.70 9.20
CA SER A 24 15.59 -9.49 7.91
C SER A 24 15.28 -8.02 7.63
N ILE A 25 15.06 -7.22 8.68
CA ILE A 25 14.83 -5.77 8.56
C ILE A 25 16.13 -5.02 8.28
N GLU A 26 17.26 -5.41 8.90
CA GLU A 26 18.55 -4.82 8.57
C GLU A 26 18.94 -5.10 7.12
N GLU A 27 18.68 -6.32 6.63
CA GLU A 27 18.85 -6.67 5.21
C GLU A 27 17.97 -5.80 4.30
N LEU A 28 16.69 -5.62 4.63
CA LEU A 28 15.82 -4.71 3.88
C LEU A 28 16.32 -3.26 3.91
N ARG A 29 16.86 -2.78 5.04
CA ARG A 29 17.46 -1.44 5.14
C ARG A 29 18.67 -1.31 4.24
N TYR A 30 19.54 -2.31 4.22
CA TYR A 30 20.69 -2.36 3.32
C TYR A 30 20.24 -2.26 1.85
N ARG A 31 19.22 -3.03 1.44
CA ARG A 31 18.64 -2.93 0.09
C ARG A 31 18.09 -1.53 -0.22
N GLY A 32 17.35 -0.94 0.73
CA GLY A 32 16.83 0.42 0.58
C GLY A 32 17.95 1.47 0.41
N GLN A 33 19.02 1.39 1.20
CA GLN A 33 20.17 2.30 1.11
C GLN A 33 20.87 2.22 -0.25
N ASN A 34 20.93 1.02 -0.83
CA ASN A 34 21.49 0.74 -2.15
C ASN A 34 20.51 0.98 -3.31
N ASN A 35 19.38 1.67 -3.10
CA ASN A 35 18.36 1.95 -4.11
C ASN A 35 17.74 0.69 -4.75
N GLN A 36 17.74 -0.44 -4.04
CA GLN A 36 17.18 -1.70 -4.54
C GLN A 36 15.68 -1.84 -4.24
N LEU A 37 15.11 -0.88 -3.53
CA LEU A 37 13.68 -0.84 -3.22
C LEU A 37 13.05 0.38 -3.88
N LYS A 38 11.93 0.17 -4.57
CA LYS A 38 11.20 1.22 -5.28
C LYS A 38 9.74 1.31 -4.87
N CYS A 39 9.18 2.50 -5.02
CA CYS A 39 7.75 2.72 -4.88
C CYS A 39 6.98 2.07 -6.06
N PRO A 40 5.94 1.26 -5.82
CA PRO A 40 5.15 0.64 -6.89
C PRO A 40 4.29 1.64 -7.69
N VAL A 41 4.24 2.91 -7.27
CA VAL A 41 3.42 3.95 -7.90
C VAL A 41 4.24 4.90 -8.75
N CYS A 42 5.34 5.43 -8.21
CA CYS A 42 6.16 6.44 -8.90
C CYS A 42 7.55 5.93 -9.33
N ASP A 43 7.87 4.66 -9.08
CA ASP A 43 9.15 4.01 -9.36
C ASP A 43 10.39 4.66 -8.70
N GLN A 44 10.19 5.64 -7.80
CA GLN A 44 11.28 6.30 -7.11
C GLN A 44 11.85 5.42 -5.98
N PRO A 45 13.16 5.55 -5.67
CA PRO A 45 13.79 4.82 -4.57
C PRO A 45 13.13 5.12 -3.22
N VAL A 46 12.99 4.07 -2.40
CA VAL A 46 12.45 4.16 -1.05
C VAL A 46 13.41 3.58 -0.01
N LEU A 47 13.42 4.18 1.17
CA LEU A 47 14.16 3.77 2.34
C LEU A 47 13.24 3.06 3.33
N VAL A 48 13.81 2.09 4.05
CA VAL A 48 13.12 1.40 5.15
C VAL A 48 13.22 2.24 6.42
N LYS A 49 12.06 2.58 7.01
CA LYS A 49 11.95 3.26 8.30
C LYS A 49 11.33 2.31 9.30
N ALA A 50 12.17 1.65 10.09
CA ALA A 50 11.78 0.60 11.01
C ALA A 50 12.28 0.87 12.45
N GLY A 51 11.85 1.97 13.06
CA GLY A 51 12.18 2.28 14.46
C GLY A 51 11.21 1.64 15.45
N GLU A 52 11.42 1.90 16.74
CA GLU A 52 10.57 1.36 17.83
C GLU A 52 9.29 2.17 18.07
N VAL A 53 9.29 3.45 17.67
CA VAL A 53 8.20 4.39 17.98
C VAL A 53 7.08 4.37 16.94
N LYS A 54 7.43 4.30 15.66
CA LYS A 54 6.47 4.38 14.54
C LYS A 54 6.36 3.03 13.85
N GLN A 55 5.18 2.73 13.32
CA GLN A 55 4.97 1.57 12.47
C GLN A 55 6.01 1.57 11.34
N TRP A 56 6.59 0.38 11.08
CA TRP A 56 7.54 0.21 10.00
C TRP A 56 6.90 0.56 8.66
N HIS A 57 7.59 1.34 7.85
CA HIS A 57 7.09 1.84 6.58
C HIS A 57 8.24 2.10 5.61
N PHE A 58 7.89 2.25 4.33
CA PHE A 58 8.80 2.76 3.32
C PHE A 58 8.60 4.27 3.16
N ALA A 59 9.71 4.99 3.04
CA ALA A 59 9.73 6.45 2.83
C ALA A 59 10.50 6.77 1.55
N HIS A 60 9.98 7.67 0.72
CA HIS A 60 10.68 8.14 -0.47
C HIS A 60 12.01 8.80 -0.10
N ARG A 61 13.07 8.52 -0.89
CA ARG A 61 14.38 9.17 -0.72
C ARG A 61 14.31 10.65 -1.10
N ASP A 62 13.65 10.95 -2.21
CA ASP A 62 13.57 12.29 -2.80
C ASP A 62 12.18 12.91 -2.65
N THR A 63 12.12 14.24 -2.83
CA THR A 63 10.92 15.04 -2.59
C THR A 63 9.96 15.12 -3.77
N GLY A 64 9.84 14.06 -4.58
CA GLY A 64 8.91 14.01 -5.71
C GLY A 64 7.42 14.01 -5.33
N SER A 65 6.56 14.23 -6.34
CA SER A 65 5.10 14.15 -6.21
C SER A 65 4.63 12.69 -6.31
N CYS A 66 4.52 12.01 -5.17
CA CYS A 66 3.90 10.69 -5.10
C CYS A 66 2.60 10.79 -4.28
N PRO A 67 1.48 10.23 -4.76
CA PRO A 67 0.21 10.30 -4.03
C PRO A 67 0.24 9.56 -2.68
N LEU A 68 1.16 8.60 -2.51
CA LEU A 68 1.36 7.87 -1.25
C LEU A 68 2.25 8.60 -0.22
N ARG A 69 2.73 9.81 -0.53
CA ARG A 69 3.67 10.53 0.33
C ARG A 69 3.00 11.30 1.47
N ASN A 70 1.84 11.89 1.20
CA ASN A 70 1.16 12.81 2.11
C ASN A 70 -0.11 12.19 2.71
N GLU A 71 -0.01 10.94 3.13
CA GLU A 71 -1.14 10.24 3.73
C GLU A 71 -1.24 10.58 5.22
N SER A 72 -2.48 10.83 5.67
CA SER A 72 -2.74 11.11 7.07
C SER A 72 -2.44 9.88 7.94
N GLU A 73 -2.10 10.13 9.19
CA GLU A 73 -1.86 9.07 10.18
C GLU A 73 -3.10 8.16 10.34
N SER A 74 -4.30 8.71 10.22
CA SER A 74 -5.57 7.97 10.27
C SER A 74 -5.75 7.04 9.07
N VAL A 75 -5.45 7.47 7.85
CA VAL A 75 -5.43 6.59 6.67
C VAL A 75 -4.41 5.48 6.84
N LEU A 76 -3.19 5.80 7.29
CA LEU A 76 -2.12 4.82 7.51
C LEU A 76 -2.54 3.75 8.55
N ARG A 77 -3.10 4.17 9.69
CA ARG A 77 -3.63 3.25 10.71
C ARG A 77 -4.79 2.41 10.22
N GLY A 78 -5.75 3.05 9.56
CA GLY A 78 -6.90 2.37 8.97
C GLY A 78 -6.47 1.30 7.97
N ARG A 79 -5.48 1.61 7.13
CA ARG A 79 -4.92 0.67 6.17
C ARG A 79 -4.28 -0.54 6.84
N ILE A 80 -3.50 -0.35 7.91
CA ILE A 80 -2.89 -1.47 8.66
C ILE A 80 -3.98 -2.39 9.22
N ILE A 81 -5.00 -1.82 9.88
CA ILE A 81 -6.10 -2.58 10.49
C ILE A 81 -6.87 -3.33 9.40
N LEU A 82 -7.23 -2.66 8.32
CA LEU A 82 -7.97 -3.21 7.20
C LEU A 82 -7.19 -4.35 6.54
N TYR A 83 -5.92 -4.12 6.21
CA TYR A 83 -5.06 -5.14 5.61
C TYR A 83 -4.95 -6.37 6.49
N ARG A 84 -4.63 -6.22 7.78
CA ARG A 84 -4.51 -7.35 8.71
C ARG A 84 -5.83 -8.12 8.84
N TRP A 85 -6.96 -7.43 8.89
CA TRP A 85 -8.27 -8.08 8.94
C TRP A 85 -8.57 -8.86 7.66
N LEU A 86 -8.33 -8.24 6.50
CA LEU A 86 -8.54 -8.89 5.20
C LEU A 86 -7.60 -10.06 4.97
N SER A 87 -6.31 -9.94 5.32
CA SER A 87 -5.32 -11.00 5.14
C SER A 87 -5.62 -12.22 6.00
N LYS A 88 -6.25 -12.04 7.17
CA LYS A 88 -6.78 -13.18 7.96
C LYS A 88 -7.96 -13.86 7.28
N LYS A 89 -8.85 -13.09 6.64
CA LYS A 89 -10.06 -13.61 5.98
C LYS A 89 -9.78 -14.21 4.60
N TYR A 90 -8.80 -13.67 3.88
CA TYR A 90 -8.41 -14.06 2.52
C TYR A 90 -6.88 -14.24 2.43
N PRO A 91 -6.30 -15.28 3.06
CA PRO A 91 -4.86 -15.50 3.07
C PRO A 91 -4.26 -15.56 1.66
N GLY A 92 -3.18 -14.82 1.44
CA GLY A 92 -2.46 -14.78 0.16
C GLY A 92 -3.19 -14.08 -1.00
N LYS A 93 -4.37 -13.49 -0.76
CA LYS A 93 -5.25 -12.93 -1.80
C LYS A 93 -5.41 -11.41 -1.72
N VAL A 94 -4.77 -10.77 -0.75
CA VAL A 94 -4.92 -9.34 -0.49
C VAL A 94 -3.70 -8.59 -1.01
N SER A 95 -3.94 -7.69 -1.96
CA SER A 95 -2.96 -6.69 -2.41
C SER A 95 -3.10 -5.40 -1.61
N LEU A 96 -1.98 -4.87 -1.14
CA LEU A 96 -1.90 -3.58 -0.45
C LEU A 96 -1.52 -2.46 -1.44
N GLU A 97 -2.04 -1.24 -1.25
CA GLU A 97 -1.65 -0.05 -2.04
C GLU A 97 -1.68 -0.34 -3.56
N LYS A 98 -2.81 -0.87 -4.03
CA LYS A 98 -2.98 -1.37 -5.41
C LYS A 98 -3.33 -0.24 -6.36
N ALA A 99 -2.43 0.07 -7.29
CA ALA A 99 -2.74 0.88 -8.45
C ALA A 99 -3.63 0.09 -9.42
N ILE A 100 -4.63 0.76 -9.98
CA ILE A 100 -5.52 0.20 -10.99
C ILE A 100 -5.17 0.87 -12.31
N SER A 101 -4.78 0.07 -13.29
CA SER A 101 -4.57 0.52 -14.67
C SER A 101 -5.86 1.11 -15.22
N ASP A 102 -5.76 2.11 -16.09
CA ASP A 102 -6.89 2.66 -16.86
C ASP A 102 -7.96 3.43 -16.06
N VAL A 103 -7.73 3.67 -14.77
CA VAL A 103 -8.57 4.53 -13.93
C VAL A 103 -7.70 5.58 -13.25
N ASP A 104 -8.02 6.85 -13.50
CA ASP A 104 -7.38 7.98 -12.83
C ASP A 104 -7.92 8.12 -11.40
N LEU A 105 -7.28 7.43 -10.46
CA LEU A 105 -7.52 7.58 -9.04
C LEU A 105 -6.46 8.51 -8.44
N PRO A 106 -6.83 9.45 -7.55
CA PRO A 106 -5.89 10.37 -6.93
C PRO A 106 -4.86 9.67 -6.03
N ARG A 107 -5.11 8.41 -5.66
CA ARG A 107 -4.15 7.52 -4.99
C ARG A 107 -4.54 6.05 -5.22
N PRO A 108 -3.62 5.09 -5.01
CA PRO A 108 -3.93 3.66 -5.04
C PRO A 108 -5.05 3.27 -4.07
N LEU A 109 -5.72 2.16 -4.36
CA LEU A 109 -6.63 1.49 -3.43
C LEU A 109 -5.87 1.04 -2.19
N ASP A 110 -6.49 1.13 -1.02
CA ASP A 110 -5.84 0.73 0.23
C ASP A 110 -5.64 -0.77 0.28
N CYS A 111 -6.69 -1.54 -0.03
CA CYS A 111 -6.65 -2.98 -0.15
C CYS A 111 -7.48 -3.44 -1.35
N TYR A 112 -7.03 -4.49 -2.00
CA TYR A 112 -7.71 -5.10 -3.13
C TYR A 112 -7.60 -6.62 -3.04
N ILE A 113 -8.67 -7.34 -3.33
CA ILE A 113 -8.76 -8.78 -3.14
C ILE A 113 -9.16 -9.44 -4.45
N GLU A 114 -8.46 -10.49 -4.83
CA GLU A 114 -8.85 -11.39 -5.93
C GLU A 114 -9.12 -12.78 -5.34
N THR A 115 -10.35 -13.27 -5.50
CA THR A 115 -10.72 -14.62 -5.06
C THR A 115 -10.57 -15.63 -6.20
N ASP A 116 -10.47 -16.91 -5.84
CA ASP A 116 -10.44 -18.01 -6.81
C ASP A 116 -11.70 -18.09 -7.69
N THR A 117 -12.78 -17.44 -7.24
CA THR A 117 -14.08 -17.37 -7.93
C THR A 117 -14.21 -16.14 -8.85
N GLU A 118 -13.09 -15.54 -9.25
CA GLU A 118 -12.99 -14.31 -10.06
C GLU A 118 -13.64 -13.06 -9.45
N LYS A 119 -14.19 -13.14 -8.23
CA LYS A 119 -14.74 -11.97 -7.54
C LYS A 119 -13.61 -11.08 -7.06
N LYS A 120 -13.78 -9.78 -7.29
CA LYS A 120 -12.82 -8.74 -6.96
C LYS A 120 -13.46 -7.77 -5.97
N PHE A 121 -12.74 -7.46 -4.91
CA PHE A 121 -13.18 -6.48 -3.90
C PHE A 121 -12.14 -5.37 -3.79
N ALA A 122 -12.59 -4.13 -3.93
CA ALA A 122 -11.76 -2.94 -3.76
C ALA A 122 -12.16 -2.19 -2.49
N TYR A 123 -11.19 -1.84 -1.66
CA TYR A 123 -11.40 -1.05 -0.45
C TYR A 123 -10.60 0.24 -0.52
N TRP A 124 -11.28 1.34 -0.23
CA TRP A 124 -10.69 2.68 -0.26
C TRP A 124 -11.19 3.52 0.92
N ILE A 125 -10.26 3.94 1.77
CA ILE A 125 -10.48 4.74 2.96
C ILE A 125 -10.60 6.20 2.54
N LEU A 126 -11.74 6.82 2.83
CA LEU A 126 -12.00 8.21 2.49
C LEU A 126 -12.03 9.05 3.76
N GLU A 127 -11.41 10.22 3.72
CA GLU A 127 -11.45 11.21 4.80
C GLU A 127 -12.22 12.46 4.36
N SER A 128 -12.72 13.23 5.33
CA SER A 128 -13.37 14.52 5.06
C SER A 128 -12.37 15.48 4.40
N GLY A 129 -12.61 15.79 3.13
CA GLY A 129 -11.68 16.56 2.29
C GLY A 129 -11.21 15.82 1.03
N PHE A 130 -11.56 14.54 0.87
CA PHE A 130 -11.32 13.80 -0.35
C PHE A 130 -12.08 14.43 -1.53
N ARG A 131 -11.36 15.02 -2.49
CA ARG A 131 -11.93 15.60 -3.71
C ARG A 131 -11.66 14.67 -4.89
N SER A 132 -12.64 13.86 -5.31
CA SER A 132 -12.54 13.13 -6.57
C SER A 132 -12.48 14.13 -7.74
N HIS A 133 -11.34 14.20 -8.44
CA HIS A 133 -11.23 14.98 -9.67
C HIS A 133 -11.63 14.18 -10.92
N GLY A 134 -12.06 12.93 -10.75
CA GLY A 134 -12.53 12.06 -11.82
C GLY A 134 -13.99 11.66 -11.62
N LYS A 135 -14.78 11.69 -12.70
CA LYS A 135 -16.06 10.98 -12.76
C LYS A 135 -15.77 9.49 -12.54
N ILE A 136 -16.13 8.95 -11.38
CA ILE A 136 -16.19 7.51 -11.17
C ILE A 136 -17.26 7.00 -12.14
N LYS A 137 -16.86 6.49 -13.32
CA LYS A 137 -17.79 5.84 -14.24
C LYS A 137 -18.28 4.57 -13.56
N ASN A 138 -19.60 4.39 -13.51
CA ASN A 138 -20.37 3.39 -12.75
C ASN A 138 -20.10 1.89 -13.05
N ASN A 139 -18.87 1.49 -13.38
CA ASN A 139 -18.54 0.09 -13.68
C ASN A 139 -17.75 -0.63 -12.58
N LEU A 140 -17.42 0.03 -11.45
CA LEU A 140 -16.96 -0.70 -10.25
C LEU A 140 -18.17 -1.24 -9.48
N PHE A 141 -18.67 -2.40 -9.90
CA PHE A 141 -19.61 -3.19 -9.10
C PHE A 141 -18.90 -3.61 -7.80
N GLY A 142 -19.39 -3.10 -6.67
CA GLY A 142 -18.99 -3.55 -5.32
C GLY A 142 -17.99 -2.66 -4.59
N MET A 143 -18.22 -1.35 -4.52
CA MET A 143 -17.53 -0.49 -3.55
C MET A 143 -18.29 -0.53 -2.23
N THR A 144 -17.85 -1.37 -1.29
CA THR A 144 -18.42 -1.38 0.07
C THR A 144 -17.91 -0.15 0.81
N PHE A 145 -18.75 0.86 0.93
CA PHE A 145 -18.50 2.02 1.78
C PHE A 145 -18.85 1.66 3.22
N ILE A 146 -17.86 1.62 4.11
CA ILE A 146 -18.14 1.59 5.55
C ILE A 146 -18.21 3.04 6.01
N PHE A 147 -19.42 3.60 6.03
CA PHE A 147 -19.73 4.77 6.85
C PHE A 147 -20.08 4.25 8.25
N LYS A 148 -19.43 4.81 9.27
CA LYS A 148 -19.88 4.65 10.66
C LYS A 148 -20.81 5.82 11.00
#